data_AF-A0A7Y5XX06-F1
#
_entry.id   AF-A0A7Y5XX06-F1
#
_cell.length_a   1.000
_cell.length_b   1.000
_cell.length_c   1.000
_cell.angle_alpha   90.00
_cell.angle_beta   90.00
_cell.angle_gamma   90.00
#
_symmetry.space_group_name_H-M   'P 1'
#
loop_
_entity.id
_entity.type
_entity.pdbx_description
1 polymer ?
#
loop_
_entity_poly.entity_id
_entity_poly.type
_entity_poly.pdbx_seq_one_letter_code
_entity_poly.pdbx_strand_id
1 'polypeptide(L)' 'TERRIATLAASGLTNREVAGLAFVSPKTVEANLARVYRKLGIRSRAELGAAMARDERPQT' A
#
# COMPACT_ATOMS: atom_id res chain seq x y z
N THR A 1 -0.59 -6.86 -8.27
CA THR A 1 0.56 -6.70 -7.35
C THR A 1 0.49 -5.42 -6.55
N GLU A 2 0.37 -4.25 -7.19
CA GLU A 2 0.32 -2.94 -6.51
C GLU A 2 -0.79 -2.79 -5.47
N ARG A 3 -2.04 -3.16 -5.81
CA ARG A 3 -3.18 -3.08 -4.87
C ARG A 3 -2.95 -3.94 -3.61
N ARG A 4 -2.47 -5.17 -3.78
CA ARG A 4 -2.18 -6.08 -2.66
C ARG A 4 -1.09 -5.54 -1.73
N ILE A 5 -0.02 -4.98 -2.31
CA ILE A 5 1.04 -4.30 -1.54
C ILE A 5 0.47 -3.11 -0.76
N ALA A 6 -0.38 -2.30 -1.41
CA ALA A 6 -0.99 -1.14 -0.79
C ALA A 6 -1.95 -1.50 0.35
N THR A 7 -2.78 -2.53 0.19
CA THR A 7 -3.69 -3.03 1.23
C THR A 7 -2.89 -3.53 2.45
N LEU A 8 -1.89 -4.39 2.24
CA LEU A 8 -1.07 -4.90 3.35
C LEU A 8 -0.32 -3.76 4.06
N ALA A 9 0.19 -2.79 3.31
CA ALA A 9 0.82 -1.62 3.88
C ALA A 9 -0.17 -0.70 4.64
N ALA A 10 -1.40 -0.55 4.15
CA ALA A 10 -2.44 0.19 4.83
C ALA A 10 -2.84 -0.47 6.17
N SER A 11 -2.80 -1.81 6.25
CA SER A 11 -3.04 -2.57 7.48
C SER A 11 -1.93 -2.50 8.54
N GLY A 12 -0.84 -1.76 8.28
CA GLY A 12 0.25 -1.55 9.24
C GLY A 12 1.47 -2.46 9.10
N LEU A 13 1.49 -3.40 8.14
CA LEU A 13 2.61 -4.35 7.93
C LEU A 13 3.88 -3.71 7.37
N THR A 14 5.04 -3.91 7.97
CA THR A 14 6.31 -3.36 7.47
C THR A 14 6.61 -3.80 6.03
N ASN A 15 7.43 -3.05 5.29
CA ASN A 15 7.77 -3.40 3.90
C ASN A 15 8.36 -4.80 3.77
N ARG A 16 9.03 -5.30 4.83
CA ARG A 16 9.61 -6.64 4.90
C ARG A 16 8.54 -7.73 5.06
N GLU A 17 7.52 -7.49 5.88
CA GLU A 17 6.37 -8.40 6.01
C GLU A 17 5.53 -8.42 4.74
N VAL A 18 5.26 -7.25 4.16
CA VAL A 18 4.57 -7.13 2.87
C VAL A 18 5.33 -7.88 1.78
N ALA A 19 6.66 -7.74 1.75
CA ALA A 19 7.53 -8.46 0.82
C ALA A 19 7.39 -9.98 0.96
N GLY A 20 7.38 -10.50 2.20
CA GLY A 20 7.15 -11.92 2.47
C GLY A 20 5.77 -12.41 2.02
N LEU A 21 4.72 -11.64 2.32
CA LEU A 21 3.33 -11.99 1.97
C LEU A 21 2.99 -11.82 0.47
N ALA A 22 3.74 -10.96 -0.22
CA ALA A 22 3.58 -10.70 -1.65
C ALA A 22 4.63 -11.42 -2.52
N PHE A 23 5.55 -12.19 -1.92
CA PHE A 23 6.63 -12.92 -2.59
C PHE A 23 7.50 -12.01 -3.49
N VAL A 24 7.82 -10.81 -3.01
CA VAL A 24 8.67 -9.83 -3.72
C VAL A 24 9.77 -9.30 -2.81
N SER A 25 10.74 -8.58 -3.36
CA SER A 25 11.76 -7.92 -2.54
C SER A 25 11.18 -6.70 -1.79
N PRO A 26 11.73 -6.33 -0.62
CA PRO A 26 11.36 -5.08 0.07
C PRO A 26 11.52 -3.84 -0.83
N LYS A 27 12.56 -3.82 -1.68
CA LYS A 27 12.79 -2.76 -2.66
C LYS A 27 11.70 -2.68 -3.72
N THR A 28 11.15 -3.83 -4.13
CA THR A 28 9.97 -3.88 -5.00
C THR A 28 8.75 -3.29 -4.30
N VAL A 29 8.55 -3.60 -3.01
CA VAL A 29 7.47 -3.02 -2.20
C VAL A 29 7.60 -1.49 -2.15
N GLU A 30 8.78 -0.95 -1.87
CA GLU A 30 9.04 0.49 -1.86
C GLU A 30 8.72 1.16 -3.20
N ALA A 31 9.16 0.57 -4.32
CA ALA A 31 8.87 1.11 -5.65
C ALA A 31 7.37 1.10 -5.97
N ASN A 32 6.64 0.06 -5.55
CA ASN A 32 5.19 -0.02 -5.71
C ASN A 32 4.49 1.03 -4.84
N LEU A 33 4.90 1.18 -3.57
CA LEU A 33 4.33 2.19 -2.67
C LEU A 33 4.58 3.61 -3.18
N ALA A 34 5.76 3.92 -3.70
CA ALA A 34 6.05 5.24 -4.28
C ALA A 34 5.11 5.58 -5.46
N ARG A 35 4.80 4.60 -6.32
CA ARG A 35 3.83 4.77 -7.41
C ARG A 35 2.41 4.96 -6.89
N VAL A 36 2.01 4.17 -5.90
CA VAL A 36 0.70 4.27 -5.25
C VAL A 36 0.53 5.64 -4.58
N TYR A 37 1.55 6.12 -3.86
CA TYR A 37 1.54 7.43 -3.21
C TYR A 37 1.37 8.56 -4.22
N ARG A 38 2.15 8.52 -5.32
CA ARG A 38 2.01 9.49 -6.41
C ARG A 38 0.63 9.45 -7.07
N LYS A 39 0.06 8.25 -7.26
CA LYS A 39 -1.27 8.09 -7.87
C LYS A 39 -2.40 8.61 -6.98
N LEU A 40 -2.27 8.41 -5.67
CA LEU A 40 -3.26 8.85 -4.68
C LEU A 40 -3.02 10.29 -4.20
N GLY A 41 -1.91 10.92 -4.60
CA GLY A 41 -1.56 12.29 -4.18
C GLY A 41 -1.13 12.40 -2.71
N ILE A 42 -0.73 11.29 -2.09
CA ILE A 42 -0.36 11.21 -0.67
C ILE A 42 1.16 11.13 -0.50
N ARG A 43 1.66 11.43 0.69
CA ARG A 43 3.11 11.45 0.97
C ARG A 43 3.53 10.47 2.06
N SER A 44 2.58 9.92 2.80
CA SER A 44 2.84 9.06 3.94
C SER A 44 2.01 7.78 3.95
N ARG A 45 2.53 6.82 4.69
CA ARG A 45 1.86 5.56 4.98
C ARG A 45 0.59 5.73 5.81
N ALA A 46 0.56 6.71 6.71
CA ALA A 46 -0.64 7.04 7.47
C ALA A 46 -1.76 7.54 6.55
N GLU A 47 -1.41 8.41 5.59
CA GLU A 47 -2.35 8.83 4.54
C GLU A 47 -2.79 7.68 3.65
N LEU A 48 -1.93 6.68 3.40
CA LEU A 48 -2.31 5.48 2.66
C LEU A 48 -3.40 4.69 3.38
N GLY A 49 -3.27 4.51 4.70
CA GLY A 49 -4.30 3.88 5.53
C GLY A 49 -5.64 4.62 5.44
N ALA A 50 -5.60 5.95 5.58
CA ALA A 50 -6.80 6.78 5.46
C ALA A 50 -7.40 6.77 4.04
N ALA A 51 -6.58 6.78 2.99
CA ALA A 51 -7.02 6.74 1.60
C ALA A 51 -7.66 5.38 1.24
N MET A 52 -7.06 4.27 1.70
CA MET A 52 -7.59 2.93 1.46
C MET A 52 -8.90 2.68 2.23
N ALA A 53 -9.02 3.18 3.46
CA ALA A 53 -10.28 3.14 4.20
C ALA A 53 -11.41 3.95 3.52
N ARG A 54 -11.07 4.94 2.69
CA ARG A 54 -12.03 5.70 1.87
C ARG A 54 -12.37 5.00 0.56
N ASP A 55 -11.45 4.21 0.01
CA ASP A 55 -11.64 3.38 -1.21
C ASP A 55 -12.45 2.10 -0.92
N GLU A 56 -12.36 1.55 0.31
CA GLU A 56 -13.18 0.42 0.77
C GLU A 56 -14.66 0.76 1.03
N ARG A 57 -15.09 2.00 0.79
CA ARG A 57 -16.52 2.30 0.76
C ARG A 57 -17.14 1.50 -0.38
N PRO A 58 -18.06 0.55 -0.10
CA PRO A 58 -18.68 -0.24 -1.16
C PRO A 58 -19.37 0.72 -2.13
N GLN A 59 -19.02 0.60 -3.41
CA GLN A 59 -19.86 1.11 -4.48
C GLN A 59 -21.18 0.34 -4.38
N THR A 60 -22.21 0.97 -3.80
CA THR A 60 -23.60 0.50 -3.86
C THR A 60 -24.08 0.50 -5.32
#